data_AF-A0A7K5VUL0-F1
#
_entry.id   AF-A0A7K5VUL0-F1
#
_cell.length_a   1.000
_cell.length_b   1.000
_cell.length_c   1.000
_cell.angle_alpha   90.00
_cell.angle_beta   90.00
_cell.angle_gamma   90.00
#
_symmetry.space_group_name_H-M   'P 1'
#
loop_
_entity.id
_entity.type
_entity.pdbx_description
1 polymer ?
#
loop_
_entity_poly.entity_id
_entity_poly.type
_entity_poly.pdbx_seq_one_letter_code
_entity_poly.pdbx_strand_id
1 'polypeptide(L)' 'AQLAATKAGRSHLRSRGCYPVLRELHAWEKDPEVLSACLKLIQVVIGDEPEAGMENLLEVEVPAELERRL' A
#
# COMPACT_ATOMS: atom_id res chain seq x y z
N ALA A 1 -2.76 5.56 -13.61
CA ALA A 1 -2.13 5.94 -12.34
C ALA A 1 -2.63 5.01 -11.24
N GLN A 2 -1.75 4.51 -10.38
CA GLN A 2 -2.15 3.70 -9.21
C GLN A 2 -2.53 4.64 -8.05
N LEU A 3 -3.73 4.49 -7.48
CA LEU A 3 -4.27 5.43 -6.49
C LEU A 3 -3.40 5.51 -5.23
N ALA A 4 -3.02 4.36 -4.66
CA ALA A 4 -2.26 4.29 -3.41
C ALA A 4 -0.77 4.71 -3.54
N ALA A 5 -0.28 4.96 -4.77
CA ALA A 5 1.10 5.38 -4.98
C ALA A 5 1.39 6.77 -4.41
N THR A 6 0.40 7.67 -4.45
CA THR A 6 0.54 9.05 -3.97
C THR A 6 0.01 9.24 -2.56
N LYS A 7 0.62 10.16 -1.79
CA LYS A 7 0.13 10.61 -0.48
C LYS A 7 -1.34 11.02 -0.51
N ALA A 8 -1.76 11.76 -1.53
CA ALA A 8 -3.14 12.20 -1.69
C ALA A 8 -4.10 11.01 -1.84
N GLY A 9 -3.73 10.01 -2.65
CA GLY A 9 -4.54 8.81 -2.83
C GLY A 9 -4.60 7.93 -1.58
N ARG A 10 -3.48 7.74 -0.86
CA ARG A 10 -3.49 7.04 0.45
C ARG A 10 -4.37 7.76 1.47
N SER A 11 -4.27 9.08 1.57
CA SER A 11 -5.10 9.89 2.46
C SER A 11 -6.58 9.75 2.12
N HIS A 12 -6.92 9.75 0.83
CA HIS A 12 -8.29 9.51 0.38
C HIS A 12 -8.80 8.12 0.81
N LEU A 13 -8.02 7.06 0.55
CA LEU A 13 -8.37 5.69 0.93
C LEU A 13 -8.57 5.53 2.45
N ARG A 14 -7.69 6.11 3.27
CA ARG A 14 -7.81 6.10 4.73
C ARG A 14 -9.10 6.80 5.19
N SER A 15 -9.39 7.99 4.65
CA SER A 15 -10.58 8.76 5.02
C SER A 15 -11.91 8.07 4.67
N ARG A 16 -11.89 7.15 3.71
CA ARG A 16 -13.08 6.41 3.24
C ARG A 16 -13.28 5.06 3.93
N GLY A 17 -12.47 4.73 4.94
CA GLY A 17 -12.58 3.44 5.63
C GLY A 17 -12.24 2.25 4.73
N CYS A 18 -11.28 2.41 3.82
CA CYS A 18 -10.87 1.33 2.91
C CYS A 18 -10.21 0.16 3.66
N TYR A 19 -9.46 0.42 4.74
CA TYR A 19 -8.74 -0.61 5.49
C TYR A 19 -9.66 -1.73 6.05
N PRO A 20 -10.76 -1.43 6.78
CA PRO A 20 -11.68 -2.48 7.24
C PRO A 20 -12.19 -3.39 6.11
N VAL A 21 -12.54 -2.82 4.95
CA VAL A 21 -13.01 -3.58 3.78
C VAL A 21 -11.93 -4.51 3.24
N LEU A 22 -10.69 -4.00 3.07
CA LEU A 22 -9.56 -4.79 2.59
C LEU A 22 -9.18 -5.90 3.58
N ARG A 23 -9.24 -5.61 4.88
CA ARG A 23 -8.93 -6.57 5.94
C ARG A 23 -9.91 -7.74 5.94
N GLU A 24 -11.21 -7.45 5.80
CA GLU A 24 -12.22 -8.50 5.68
C GLU A 24 -12.00 -9.30 4.39
N LEU A 25 -11.82 -8.65 3.24
CA LEU A 25 -11.55 -9.36 1.98
C LEU A 25 -10.35 -10.31 2.12
N HIS A 26 -9.23 -9.83 2.67
CA HIS A 26 -8.04 -10.65 2.92
C HIS A 26 -8.31 -11.84 3.85
N ALA A 27 -9.21 -11.72 4.84
CA ALA A 27 -9.52 -12.81 5.76
C ALA A 27 -10.30 -13.95 5.10
N TRP A 28 -11.18 -13.62 4.15
CA TRP A 28 -12.07 -14.59 3.50
C TRP A 28 -11.50 -15.15 2.19
N GLU A 29 -10.63 -14.41 1.52
CA GLU A 29 -10.06 -14.78 0.23
C GLU A 29 -9.22 -16.07 0.29
N LYS A 30 -9.19 -16.79 -0.84
CA LYS A 30 -8.43 -18.03 -1.04
C LYS A 30 -7.49 -17.96 -2.22
N ASP A 31 -7.73 -17.06 -3.17
CA ASP A 31 -6.84 -16.85 -4.29
C ASP A 31 -5.50 -16.24 -3.79
N PRO A 32 -4.35 -16.90 -4.03
CA PRO A 32 -3.06 -16.43 -3.55
C PRO A 32 -2.64 -15.08 -4.13
N GLU A 33 -3.00 -14.78 -5.38
CA GLU A 33 -2.66 -13.51 -6.03
C GLU A 33 -3.47 -12.36 -5.41
N VAL A 34 -4.77 -12.60 -5.17
CA VAL A 34 -5.64 -11.63 -4.51
C VAL A 34 -5.20 -11.39 -3.06
N LEU A 35 -4.82 -12.44 -2.32
CA LEU A 35 -4.27 -12.31 -0.97
C LEU A 35 -2.99 -11.46 -0.98
N SER A 36 -2.05 -11.73 -1.89
CA SER A 36 -0.82 -10.96 -2.04
C SER A 36 -1.09 -9.49 -2.35
N ALA A 37 -2.03 -9.21 -3.27
CA ALA A 37 -2.42 -7.85 -3.63
C ALA A 37 -3.09 -7.12 -2.45
N CYS A 38 -4.00 -7.78 -1.73
CA CYS A 38 -4.65 -7.22 -0.56
C CYS A 38 -3.64 -6.90 0.54
N LEU A 39 -2.71 -7.81 0.83
CA LEU A 39 -1.68 -7.61 1.84
C LEU A 39 -0.79 -6.40 1.51
N LYS A 40 -0.30 -6.30 0.26
CA LYS A 40 0.50 -5.17 -0.21
C LYS A 40 -0.25 -3.85 -0.06
N LEU A 41 -1.51 -3.81 -0.48
CA LEU A 41 -2.32 -2.59 -0.37
C LEU A 41 -2.61 -2.22 1.09
N ILE A 42 -2.91 -3.20 1.95
CA ILE A 42 -3.09 -2.98 3.39
C ILE A 42 -1.84 -2.34 3.99
N GLN A 43 -0.65 -2.88 3.72
CA GLN A 43 0.62 -2.35 4.21
C GLN A 43 0.82 -0.88 3.80
N VAL A 44 0.54 -0.54 2.54
CA VAL A 44 0.64 0.84 2.04
C VAL A 44 -0.40 1.77 2.70
N VAL A 45 -1.62 1.29 2.96
CA VAL A 45 -2.69 2.10 3.56
C VAL A 45 -2.48 2.32 5.05
N ILE A 46 -1.96 1.35 5.80
CA ILE A 46 -1.74 1.48 7.25
C ILE A 46 -0.37 2.05 7.61
N GLY A 47 0.59 1.99 6.69
CA GLY A 47 1.94 2.50 6.90
C GLY A 47 1.98 4.01 7.07
N ASP A 48 3.03 4.46 7.75
CA ASP A 48 3.33 5.89 7.92
C ASP A 48 3.60 6.56 6.57
N GLU A 49 3.36 7.87 6.52
CA GLU A 49 3.66 8.64 5.32
C GLU A 49 5.17 8.86 5.19
N PRO A 50 5.74 8.72 3.98
CA PRO A 50 7.13 9.06 3.71
C PRO A 50 7.44 10.54 3.96
N GLU A 51 8.74 10.85 4.00
CA GLU A 51 9.25 12.21 4.09
C GLU A 51 8.81 13.09 2.90
N ALA A 52 8.88 14.42 3.10
CA ALA A 52 8.55 15.37 2.05
C ALA A 52 9.49 15.20 0.84
N GLY A 53 8.92 15.17 -0.37
CA GLY A 53 9.66 14.84 -1.60
C GLY A 53 9.65 13.34 -1.96
N MET A 54 9.09 12.48 -1.10
CA MET A 54 8.91 11.03 -1.36
C MET A 54 7.44 10.62 -1.41
N GLU A 55 6.53 11.53 -1.76
CA GLU A 55 5.10 11.29 -1.66
C GLU A 55 4.56 10.26 -2.67
N ASN A 56 5.23 10.11 -3.81
CA ASN A 56 4.90 9.12 -4.83
C ASN A 56 5.85 7.91 -4.75
N LEU A 57 5.36 6.79 -4.22
CA LEU A 57 6.15 5.58 -4.00
C LEU A 57 6.69 4.93 -5.29
N LEU A 58 6.17 5.32 -6.46
CA LEU A 58 6.67 4.85 -7.76
C LEU A 58 7.84 5.69 -8.29
N GLU A 59 8.11 6.83 -7.69
CA GLU A 59 9.19 7.76 -8.08
C GLU A 59 10.35 7.76 -7.08
N VAL A 60 10.24 7.01 -5.98
CA VAL A 60 11.29 6.91 -4.96
C VAL A 60 12.30 5.84 -5.36
N GLU A 61 13.59 6.18 -5.28
CA GLU A 61 14.67 5.22 -5.44
C GLU A 61 14.74 4.29 -4.23
N VAL A 62 14.70 2.98 -4.48
CA VAL A 62 14.85 1.97 -3.42
C VAL A 62 16.34 1.81 -3.11
N PRO A 63 16.79 1.97 -1.86
CA PRO A 63 18.17 1.71 -1.49
C PRO A 63 18.58 0.25 -1.80
N ALA A 64 19.77 0.05 -2.36
CA ALA A 64 20.28 -1.27 -2.78
C ALA A 64 20.37 -2.32 -1.64
N GLU A 65 20.37 -1.89 -0.38
CA GLU A 65 20.31 -2.78 0.78
C GLU A 65 18.93 -3.42 0.99
N LEU A 66 17.86 -2.73 0.57
CA LEU A 66 16.47 -3.20 0.71
C LEU A 66 16.03 -4.11 -0.44
N GLU A 67 16.63 -3.99 -1.62
CA GLU A 67 16.29 -4.83 -2.80
C GLU A 67 16.50 -6.33 -2.55
N ARG A 68 17.41 -6.71 -1.64
CA ARG A 68 17.73 -8.12 -1.35
C ARG A 68 16.70 -8.85 -0.49
N ARG A 69 15.63 -8.19 -0.04
CA ARG A 69 14.67 -8.72 0.96
C ARG A 69 13.23 -8.92 0.45
N LEU A 70 12.97 -8.67 -0.84
CA LEU A 70 11.67 -8.86 -1.49
C LEU A 70 11.61 -10.20 -2.22
#